data_AF-A2C6B7-F1
#
_entry.id   AF-A2C6B7-F1
#
_cell.length_a   1.000
_cell.length_b   1.000
_cell.length_c   1.000
_cell.angle_alpha   90.00
_cell.angle_beta   90.00
_cell.angle_gamma   90.00
#
_symmetry.space_group_name_H-M   'P 1'
#
loop_
_entity.id
_entity.type
_entity.pdbx_description
1 polymer ?
#
loop_
_entity_poly.entity_id
_entity_poly.type
_entity_poly.pdbx_seq_one_letter_code
_entity_poly.pdbx_strand_id
1 'polypeptide(L)'
;MAIRSTRAGFTQAKFNDDASSLVIFEIIVIAVAFGIGMQSWWWGGGIFLGGVIVMVTPILNILFCIAMTALWAAAGFHIGEAIDQEGANYVIAVIAGLIALGAHLGAIEWAEDLGAKD
;
A
#
# COMPACT_ATOMS: atom_id res chain seq x y z
N MET A 1 -23.53 -17.18 -17.34
CA MET A 1 -22.33 -16.34 -17.11
C MET A 1 -21.39 -16.56 -18.27
N ALA A 2 -20.94 -15.51 -18.97
CA ALA A 2 -20.03 -15.67 -20.11
C ALA A 2 -18.61 -16.00 -19.58
N ILE A 3 -17.88 -16.92 -20.21
CA ILE A 3 -16.53 -17.35 -19.77
C ILE A 3 -15.60 -16.15 -19.48
N ARG A 4 -15.73 -15.07 -20.27
CA ARG A 4 -14.98 -13.82 -20.09
C ARG A 4 -15.25 -13.12 -18.76
N SER A 5 -16.51 -13.04 -18.30
CA SER A 5 -16.86 -12.33 -17.05
C SER A 5 -16.36 -13.09 -15.83
N THR A 6 -16.45 -14.41 -15.84
CA THR A 6 -15.93 -15.26 -14.77
C THR A 6 -14.40 -15.19 -14.69
N ARG A 7 -13.71 -15.22 -15.83
CA ARG A 7 -12.25 -15.06 -15.87
C ARG A 7 -11.81 -13.69 -15.37
N ALA A 8 -12.50 -12.62 -15.78
CA ALA A 8 -12.17 -11.26 -15.35
C ALA A 8 -12.33 -11.09 -13.83
N GLY A 9 -13.41 -11.61 -13.25
CA GLY A 9 -13.60 -11.58 -11.80
C GLY A 9 -12.51 -12.31 -11.03
N PHE A 10 -12.13 -13.52 -11.49
CA PHE A 10 -11.04 -14.27 -10.86
C PHE A 10 -9.68 -13.55 -10.97
N THR A 11 -9.39 -12.92 -12.11
CA THR A 11 -8.17 -12.13 -12.28
C THR A 11 -8.15 -10.90 -11.38
N GLN A 12 -9.28 -10.20 -11.23
CA GLN A 12 -9.38 -9.04 -10.34
C GLN A 12 -9.18 -9.45 -8.88
N ALA A 13 -9.87 -10.50 -8.42
CA ALA A 13 -9.71 -11.02 -7.06
C ALA A 13 -8.25 -11.42 -6.77
N LYS A 14 -7.59 -12.09 -7.72
CA LYS A 14 -6.17 -12.43 -7.59
C LYS A 14 -5.28 -11.17 -7.53
N PHE A 15 -5.54 -10.18 -8.38
CA PHE A 15 -4.78 -8.94 -8.39
C PHE A 15 -4.91 -8.20 -7.06
N ASN A 16 -6.12 -8.11 -6.50
CA ASN A 16 -6.41 -7.46 -5.23
C ASN A 16 -5.73 -8.18 -4.06
N ASP A 17 -5.76 -9.52 -4.06
CA ASP A 17 -5.06 -10.33 -3.06
C ASP A 17 -3.54 -10.12 -3.12
N ASP A 18 -2.95 -10.19 -4.31
CA ASP A 18 -1.51 -9.92 -4.51
C ASP A 18 -1.16 -8.47 -4.09
N ALA A 19 -2.02 -7.50 -4.36
CA ALA A 19 -1.83 -6.10 -4.00
C ALA A 19 -1.94 -5.82 -2.48
N SER A 20 -2.80 -6.57 -1.77
CA SER A 20 -2.95 -6.44 -0.30
C SER A 20 -1.65 -6.70 0.45
N SER A 21 -0.78 -7.56 -0.11
CA SER A 21 0.51 -7.90 0.47
C SER A 21 1.45 -6.68 0.62
N LEU A 22 1.33 -5.68 -0.27
CA LEU A 22 2.11 -4.43 -0.19
C LEU A 22 1.73 -3.64 1.07
N VAL A 23 0.44 -3.44 1.32
CA VAL A 23 -0.05 -2.70 2.50
C VAL A 23 0.33 -3.41 3.80
N ILE A 24 0.22 -4.74 3.83
CA ILE A 24 0.65 -5.54 4.99
C ILE A 24 2.16 -5.37 5.22
N PHE A 25 2.96 -5.40 4.16
CA PHE A 25 4.40 -5.19 4.25
C PHE A 25 4.73 -3.79 4.77
N GLU A 26 4.07 -2.73 4.28
CA GLU A 26 4.25 -1.36 4.76
C GLU A 26 3.94 -1.23 6.25
N ILE A 27 2.83 -1.80 6.72
CA ILE A 27 2.45 -1.80 8.13
C ILE A 27 3.53 -2.46 8.97
N ILE A 28 4.06 -3.61 8.54
CA ILE A 28 5.14 -4.32 9.23
C ILE A 28 6.41 -3.48 9.26
N VAL A 29 6.82 -2.90 8.13
CA VAL A 29 8.02 -2.07 8.03
C VAL A 29 7.92 -0.85 8.95
N ILE A 30 6.78 -0.15 8.95
CA ILE A 30 6.57 1.02 9.81
C ILE A 30 6.58 0.60 11.28
N ALA A 31 5.89 -0.48 11.64
CA ALA A 31 5.86 -1.00 13.00
C ALA A 31 7.27 -1.35 13.51
N VAL A 32 8.06 -2.06 12.70
CA VAL A 32 9.44 -2.44 13.05
C VAL A 32 10.34 -1.20 13.14
N ALA A 33 10.27 -0.29 12.18
CA ALA A 33 11.08 0.93 12.16
C ALA A 33 10.84 1.78 13.41
N PHE A 34 9.58 1.99 13.80
CA PHE A 34 9.24 2.73 15.02
C PHE A 34 9.57 1.95 16.30
N GLY A 35 9.35 0.64 16.33
CA GLY A 35 9.68 -0.20 17.49
C GLY A 35 11.18 -0.17 17.80
N ILE A 36 12.03 -0.25 16.76
CA ILE A 36 13.47 -0.10 16.89
C ILE A 36 13.84 1.34 17.24
N GLY A 37 13.29 2.34 16.55
CA GLY A 37 13.61 3.75 16.78
C GLY A 37 13.31 4.21 18.22
N MET A 38 12.19 3.75 18.77
CA MET A 38 11.78 4.05 20.15
C MET A 38 12.30 3.05 21.18
N GLN A 39 13.06 2.03 20.75
CA GLN A 39 13.58 0.93 21.59
C GLN A 39 12.49 0.33 22.50
N SER A 40 11.27 0.18 21.98
CA SER A 40 10.10 -0.15 22.80
C SER A 40 9.12 -1.01 22.03
N TRP A 41 8.79 -2.15 22.64
CA TRP A 41 7.83 -3.11 22.11
C TRP A 41 6.42 -2.53 22.00
N TRP A 42 6.04 -1.61 22.91
CA TRP A 42 4.73 -0.98 22.90
C TRP A 42 4.50 -0.12 21.65
N TRP A 43 5.53 0.58 21.18
CA TRP A 43 5.44 1.38 19.96
C TRP A 43 5.35 0.49 18.72
N GLY A 44 6.18 -0.55 18.62
CA GLY A 44 6.13 -1.48 17.49
C GLY A 44 4.81 -2.27 17.44
N GLY A 45 4.42 -2.89 18.55
CA GLY A 45 3.17 -3.65 18.65
C GLY A 45 1.94 -2.76 18.49
N GLY A 46 1.94 -1.55 19.07
CA GLY A 46 0.85 -0.59 18.96
C GLY A 46 0.62 -0.11 17.53
N ILE A 47 1.70 0.18 16.78
CA ILE A 47 1.60 0.56 15.37
C ILE A 47 1.15 -0.63 14.52
N PHE A 48 1.66 -1.84 14.77
CA PHE A 48 1.20 -3.03 14.06
C PHE A 48 -0.30 -3.26 14.24
N LEU A 49 -0.78 -3.24 15.49
CA LEU A 49 -2.21 -3.39 15.79
C LEU A 49 -3.04 -2.24 15.20
N GLY A 50 -2.52 -1.01 15.25
CA GLY A 50 -3.14 0.15 14.59
C GLY A 50 -3.27 -0.04 13.09
N GLY A 51 -2.24 -0.58 12.43
CA GLY A 51 -2.26 -0.91 11.00
C GLY A 51 -3.30 -1.97 10.66
N VAL A 52 -3.46 -3.02 11.49
CA VAL A 52 -4.54 -4.01 11.30
C VAL A 52 -5.92 -3.34 11.39
N ILE A 53 -6.14 -2.43 12.34
CA ILE A 53 -7.40 -1.67 12.46
C ILE A 53 -7.65 -0.79 11.23
N VAL A 54 -6.60 -0.16 10.71
CA VAL A 54 -6.65 0.64 9.48
C VAL A 54 -7.16 -0.21 8.31
N MET A 55 -6.65 -1.44 8.13
CA MET A 55 -7.08 -2.32 7.04
C MET A 55 -8.55 -2.75 7.15
N VAL A 56 -9.08 -2.92 8.36
CA VAL A 56 -10.48 -3.34 8.57
C VAL A 56 -11.46 -2.16 8.47
N THR A 57 -10.97 -0.92 8.53
CA THR A 57 -11.80 0.28 8.52
C THR A 57 -11.67 0.99 7.16
N PRO A 58 -12.70 0.94 6.27
CA PRO A 58 -12.56 1.38 4.88
C PRO A 58 -12.04 2.82 4.73
N ILE A 59 -12.57 3.74 5.53
CA ILE A 59 -12.17 5.15 5.51
C ILE A 59 -10.69 5.31 5.91
N LEU A 60 -10.24 4.60 6.95
CA LEU A 60 -8.85 4.68 7.40
C LEU A 60 -7.92 4.03 6.39
N ASN A 61 -8.32 2.91 5.79
CA ASN A 61 -7.54 2.24 4.76
C ASN A 61 -7.30 3.14 3.54
N ILE A 62 -8.34 3.83 3.06
CA ILE A 62 -8.23 4.79 1.95
C ILE A 62 -7.23 5.91 2.29
N LEU A 63 -7.37 6.51 3.47
CA LEU A 63 -6.45 7.58 3.91
C LEU A 63 -5.01 7.09 4.04
N PHE A 64 -4.81 5.89 4.58
CA PHE A 64 -3.51 5.26 4.71
C PHE A 64 -2.88 5.00 3.34
N CYS A 65 -3.62 4.39 2.42
CA CYS A 65 -3.19 4.09 1.06
C CYS A 65 -2.81 5.36 0.26
N ILE A 66 -3.57 6.45 0.42
CA ILE A 66 -3.23 7.74 -0.19
C ILE A 66 -1.91 8.27 0.38
N ALA A 67 -1.73 8.21 1.70
CA ALA A 67 -0.51 8.66 2.36
C ALA A 67 0.71 7.81 1.92
N MET A 68 0.58 6.49 1.87
CA MET A 68 1.65 5.60 1.41
C MET A 68 1.98 5.81 -0.05
N THR A 69 0.99 6.07 -0.91
CA THR A 69 1.23 6.44 -2.32
C THR A 69 2.12 7.68 -2.42
N ALA A 70 1.82 8.72 -1.63
CA ALA A 70 2.63 9.92 -1.61
C ALA A 70 4.05 9.66 -1.09
N LEU A 71 4.21 8.78 -0.09
CA LEU A 71 5.52 8.37 0.41
C LEU A 71 6.34 7.60 -0.63
N TRP A 72 5.73 6.72 -1.41
CA TRP A 72 6.41 6.04 -2.53
C TRP A 72 6.81 7.01 -3.64
N ALA A 73 5.98 8.00 -3.96
CA ALA A 73 6.35 9.05 -4.90
C ALA A 73 7.55 9.88 -4.39
N ALA A 74 7.56 10.23 -3.10
CA ALA A 74 8.68 10.92 -2.46
C ALA A 74 9.95 10.05 -2.44
N ALA A 75 9.83 8.76 -2.15
CA ALA A 75 10.94 7.82 -2.22
C ALA A 75 11.49 7.71 -3.66
N GLY A 76 10.61 7.65 -4.66
CA GLY A 76 10.99 7.67 -6.07
C GLY A 76 11.73 8.93 -6.49
N PHE A 77 11.34 10.09 -5.94
CA PHE A 77 12.05 11.35 -6.17
C PHE A 77 13.51 11.26 -5.69
N HIS A 78 13.72 10.80 -4.44
CA HIS A 78 15.06 10.63 -3.87
C HIS A 78 15.89 9.58 -4.59
N ILE A 79 15.27 8.51 -5.09
CA ILE A 79 15.95 7.53 -5.95
C ILE A 79 16.42 8.19 -7.25
N GLY A 80 15.58 9.03 -7.87
CA GLY A 80 15.97 9.69 -9.12
C GLY A 80 17.00 10.81 -8.95
N GLU A 81 17.13 11.42 -7.77
CA GLU A 81 18.25 12.32 -7.44
C GLU A 81 19.61 11.59 -7.54
N ALA A 82 19.65 10.29 -7.27
CA ALA A 82 20.87 9.50 -7.37
C ALA A 82 21.30 9.19 -8.82
N ILE A 83 20.50 9.55 -9.83
CA ILE A 83 20.73 9.17 -11.24
C ILE A 83 21.50 10.25 -12.04
N ASP A 84 21.81 11.39 -11.44
CA ASP A 84 22.64 12.47 -12.03
C ASP A 84 22.23 12.85 -13.48
N GLN A 85 20.92 12.79 -13.75
CA GLN A 85 20.30 13.22 -15.00
C GLN A 85 19.19 14.23 -14.69
N GLU A 86 19.17 15.31 -15.47
CA GLU A 86 18.16 16.36 -15.30
C GLU A 86 16.75 15.79 -15.50
N GLY A 87 15.89 15.99 -14.50
CA GLY A 87 14.50 15.56 -14.53
C GLY A 87 14.24 14.08 -14.17
N ALA A 88 15.27 13.26 -13.95
CA ALA A 88 15.10 11.85 -13.58
C ALA A 88 14.32 11.68 -12.27
N ASN A 89 14.55 12.57 -11.29
CA ASN A 89 13.81 12.65 -10.03
C ASN A 89 12.30 12.77 -10.23
N TYR A 90 11.82 13.67 -11.09
CA TYR A 90 10.39 13.85 -11.34
C TYR A 90 9.78 12.65 -12.06
N VAL A 91 10.47 12.13 -13.08
CA VAL A 91 9.98 10.97 -13.86
C VAL A 91 9.84 9.74 -12.96
N ILE A 92 10.86 9.46 -12.14
CA ILE A 92 10.85 8.30 -11.24
C ILE A 92 9.84 8.48 -10.12
N ALA A 93 9.68 9.69 -9.57
CA ALA A 93 8.64 9.99 -8.59
C ALA A 93 7.23 9.68 -9.14
N VAL A 94 6.93 10.11 -10.37
CA VAL A 94 5.63 9.84 -11.01
C VAL A 94 5.45 8.35 -11.26
N ILE A 95 6.46 7.65 -11.79
CA ILE A 95 6.38 6.20 -12.03
C ILE A 95 6.15 5.45 -10.73
N ALA A 96 6.94 5.73 -9.68
CA ALA A 96 6.81 5.11 -8.38
C ALA A 96 5.42 5.38 -7.77
N GLY A 97 4.94 6.63 -7.85
CA GLY A 97 3.61 7.01 -7.38
C GLY A 97 2.49 6.29 -8.11
N LEU A 98 2.57 6.14 -9.44
CA LEU A 98 1.55 5.43 -10.23
C LEU A 98 1.54 3.92 -9.95
N ILE A 99 2.72 3.31 -9.79
CA ILE A 99 2.84 1.89 -9.42
C ILE A 99 2.23 1.67 -8.03
N ALA A 100 2.60 2.50 -7.06
CA ALA A 100 2.06 2.44 -5.70
C ALA A 100 0.55 2.67 -5.70
N LEU A 101 0.05 3.66 -6.45
CA LEU A 101 -1.39 3.92 -6.56
C LEU A 101 -2.16 2.71 -7.08
N GLY A 102 -1.67 2.05 -8.13
CA GLY A 102 -2.31 0.86 -8.67
C GLY A 102 -2.40 -0.29 -7.66
N ALA A 103 -1.33 -0.53 -6.91
CA ALA A 103 -1.32 -1.52 -5.84
C ALA A 103 -2.27 -1.12 -4.69
N HIS A 104 -2.25 0.14 -4.26
CA HIS A 104 -3.12 0.62 -3.20
C HIS A 104 -4.60 0.57 -3.56
N LEU A 105 -4.98 0.83 -4.81
CA LEU A 105 -6.37 0.66 -5.25
C LEU A 105 -6.84 -0.80 -5.14
N GLY A 106 -5.99 -1.76 -5.54
CA GLY A 106 -6.30 -3.18 -5.38
C GLY A 106 -6.40 -3.61 -3.91
N ALA A 107 -5.54 -3.06 -3.04
CA ALA A 107 -5.58 -3.32 -1.60
C ALA A 107 -6.81 -2.69 -0.91
N ILE A 108 -7.29 -1.53 -1.39
CA ILE A 108 -8.54 -0.92 -0.93
C ILE A 108 -9.72 -1.82 -1.28
N GLU A 109 -9.82 -2.28 -2.53
CA GLU A 109 -10.90 -3.18 -2.97
C GLU A 109 -10.87 -4.50 -2.18
N TRP A 110 -9.69 -5.08 -1.96
CA TRP A 110 -9.51 -6.27 -1.11
C TRP A 110 -10.03 -6.06 0.33
N ALA A 111 -9.73 -4.90 0.93
CA ALA A 111 -10.17 -4.60 2.29
C ALA A 111 -11.69 -4.36 2.39
N GLU A 112 -12.27 -3.74 1.36
CA GLU A 112 -13.72 -3.59 1.24
C GLU A 112 -14.42 -4.94 1.11
N ASP A 113 -13.87 -5.85 0.30
CA ASP A 113 -14.38 -7.22 0.13
C ASP A 113 -14.36 -8.02 1.43
N LEU A 114 -13.35 -7.85 2.29
CA LEU A 114 -13.30 -8.48 3.62
C LEU A 114 -14.35 -7.93 4.60
N GLY A 115 -14.68 -6.65 4.47
CA GLY A 115 -15.68 -5.97 5.29
C GLY A 115 -17.11 -6.16 4.80
N ALA A 116 -17.29 -6.61 3.56
CA ALA A 116 -18.59 -6.86 2.96
C ALA A 116 -19.33 -7.94 3.75
N LYS A 117 -20.54 -7.61 4.19
CA LYS A 117 -21.48 -8.59 4.75
C LYS A 117 -22.34 -9.07 3.59
N ASP A 118 -22.28 -10.36 3.31
CA ASP A 118 -23.21 -11.05 2.38
C ASP A 118 -24.68 -10.74 2.70
#